data_AF-A0AAE4CAK1-F1
#
_entry.id   AF-A0AAE4CAK1-F1
#
_cell.length_a   1.000
_cell.length_b   1.000
_cell.length_c   1.000
_cell.angle_alpha   90.00
_cell.angle_beta   90.00
_cell.angle_gamma   90.00
#
_symmetry.space_group_name_H-M   'P 1'
#
loop_
_entity.id
_entity.type
_entity.pdbx_description
1 polymer ?
#
loop_
_entity_poly.entity_id
_entity_poly.type
_entity_poly.pdbx_seq_one_letter_code
_entity_poly.pdbx_strand_id
1 'polypeptide(L)'
;MTWLMLAGLIVTLTLTLLNLSLTAAVIRHLRDRPATPGPSLSLTPPGRRIGAFTARTTTGAPLTDRDLADGRSLVAFVSAGCPPCEVTIDELASGAPVPGERLVLFVAGDDRATAEVAARVPWALVSRADLGGPIGDAFGGVDGYPRVFTVADAVITRSGLALDQLAGAHA
;
A
#
# COMPACT_ATOMS: atom_id res chain seq x y z
N MET A 1 32.84 23.36 44.26
CA MET A 1 31.51 23.63 43.67
C MET A 1 31.52 23.49 42.14
N THR A 2 32.39 24.21 41.44
CA THR A 2 32.48 24.22 39.96
C THR A 2 32.79 22.85 39.34
N TRP A 3 33.69 22.07 39.94
CA TRP A 3 34.03 20.71 39.49
C TRP A 3 32.85 19.73 39.52
N LEU A 4 31.97 19.86 40.51
CA LEU A 4 30.76 19.02 40.62
C LEU A 4 29.74 19.38 39.53
N MET A 5 29.61 20.66 39.20
CA MET A 5 28.76 21.11 38.09
C MET A 5 29.30 20.64 36.74
N LEU A 6 30.61 20.71 36.54
CA LEU A 6 31.25 20.22 35.32
C LEU A 6 31.06 18.71 35.15
N ALA A 7 31.29 17.94 36.22
CA ALA A 7 31.08 16.49 36.21
C ALA A 7 29.62 16.14 35.91
N GLY A 8 28.65 16.82 36.54
CA GLY A 8 27.23 16.63 36.28
C GLY A 8 26.84 16.96 34.84
N LEU A 9 27.36 18.05 34.28
CA LEU A 9 27.13 18.44 32.89
C LEU A 9 27.66 17.40 31.90
N ILE A 10 28.89 16.91 32.10
CA ILE A 10 29.50 15.90 31.24
C ILE A 10 28.66 14.61 31.29
N VAL A 11 28.32 14.12 32.47
CA VAL A 11 27.53 12.89 32.63
C VAL A 11 26.16 13.03 31.95
N THR A 12 25.47 14.16 32.15
CA THR A 12 24.15 14.40 31.56
C THR A 12 24.23 14.48 30.04
N LEU A 13 25.22 15.19 29.50
CA LEU A 13 25.45 15.30 28.07
C LEU A 13 25.74 13.93 27.45
N THR A 14 26.60 13.13 28.08
CA THR A 14 26.93 11.78 27.63
C THR A 14 25.70 10.87 27.65
N LEU A 15 24.90 10.88 28.73
CA LEU A 15 23.66 10.09 28.80
C LEU A 15 22.67 10.50 27.71
N THR A 16 22.54 11.80 27.45
CA THR A 16 21.62 12.35 26.45
C THR A 16 22.04 11.91 25.05
N LEU A 17 23.34 12.04 24.72
CA LEU A 17 23.87 11.61 23.43
C LEU A 17 23.73 10.08 23.24
N LEU A 18 23.98 9.30 24.28
CA LEU A 18 23.80 7.85 24.23
C LEU A 18 22.33 7.49 23.97
N ASN A 19 21.40 8.12 24.70
CA ASN A 19 19.96 7.90 24.51
C ASN A 19 19.49 8.28 23.08
N LEU A 20 19.94 9.42 22.57
CA LEU A 20 19.64 9.83 21.19
C LEU A 20 20.21 8.83 20.18
N SER A 21 21.44 8.37 20.36
CA SER A 21 22.07 7.39 19.46
C SER A 21 21.33 6.06 19.47
N LEU A 22 20.91 5.58 20.64
CA LEU A 22 20.14 4.35 20.80
C LEU A 22 18.77 4.48 20.12
N THR A 23 18.09 5.62 20.33
CA THR A 23 16.80 5.91 19.70
C THR A 23 16.94 5.97 18.18
N ALA A 24 17.97 6.63 17.67
CA ALA A 24 18.25 6.70 16.23
C ALA A 24 18.58 5.31 15.66
N ALA A 25 19.35 4.49 16.36
CA ALA A 25 19.67 3.12 15.95
C ALA A 25 18.41 2.24 15.92
N VAL A 26 17.53 2.34 16.92
CA VAL A 26 16.24 1.64 16.94
C VAL A 26 15.37 2.09 15.78
N ILE A 27 15.28 3.39 15.49
CA ILE A 27 14.51 3.90 14.35
C ILE A 27 15.08 3.38 13.02
N ARG A 28 16.41 3.40 12.83
CA ARG A 28 17.04 2.81 11.63
C ARG A 28 16.74 1.32 11.50
N HIS A 29 16.91 0.57 12.60
CA HIS A 29 16.63 -0.86 12.65
C HIS A 29 15.16 -1.20 12.37
N LEU A 30 14.23 -0.38 12.84
CA LEU A 30 12.80 -0.54 12.54
C LEU A 30 12.46 -0.18 11.09
N ARG A 31 13.18 0.76 10.49
CA ARG A 31 13.04 1.10 9.06
C ARG A 31 13.61 0.02 8.14
N ASP A 32 14.69 -0.64 8.56
CA ASP A 32 15.35 -1.69 7.80
C ASP A 32 14.63 -3.05 7.89
N ARG A 33 13.64 -3.18 8.78
CA ARG A 33 12.77 -4.36 8.82
C ARG A 33 11.76 -4.28 7.67
N PRO A 34 11.74 -5.26 6.74
CA PRO A 34 10.63 -5.38 5.81
C PRO A 34 9.34 -5.46 6.64
N ALA A 35 8.29 -4.75 6.22
CA ALA A 35 7.02 -4.69 6.91
C ALA A 35 6.51 -6.11 7.14
N THR A 36 6.76 -6.66 8.32
CA THR A 36 6.14 -7.91 8.74
C THR A 36 4.68 -7.54 9.00
N PRO A 37 3.71 -8.20 8.36
CA PRO A 37 2.31 -7.90 8.57
C PRO A 37 2.02 -7.88 10.07
N GLY A 38 1.53 -6.74 10.57
CA GLY A 38 1.00 -6.63 11.93
C GLY A 38 -0.16 -7.61 12.15
N PRO A 39 -0.72 -7.67 13.37
CA PRO A 39 -1.72 -8.66 13.76
C PRO A 39 -2.83 -8.78 12.71
N SER A 40 -2.85 -9.92 12.02
CA SER A 40 -3.87 -10.38 11.06
C SER A 40 -4.69 -9.28 10.37
N LEU A 41 -4.07 -8.51 9.46
CA LEU A 41 -4.84 -7.88 8.39
C LEU A 41 -5.61 -9.00 7.69
N SER A 42 -6.93 -9.01 7.78
CA SER A 42 -7.72 -10.13 7.28
C SER A 42 -7.50 -10.20 5.76
N LEU A 43 -6.84 -11.26 5.30
CA LEU A 43 -6.72 -11.54 3.88
C LEU A 43 -8.11 -11.90 3.38
N THR A 44 -8.63 -11.12 2.44
CA THR A 44 -9.86 -11.49 1.76
C THR A 44 -9.65 -12.88 1.15
N PRO A 45 -10.45 -13.88 1.54
CA PRO A 45 -10.24 -15.24 1.10
C PRO A 45 -10.44 -15.32 -0.42
N PRO A 46 -9.62 -16.12 -1.13
CA PRO A 46 -9.89 -16.49 -2.52
C PRO A 46 -11.32 -17.04 -2.69
N GLY A 47 -11.93 -16.77 -3.84
CA GLY A 47 -13.30 -17.19 -4.14
C GLY A 47 -14.37 -16.14 -3.78
N ARG A 48 -14.02 -15.05 -3.10
CA ARG A 48 -14.96 -13.94 -2.89
C ARG A 48 -15.26 -13.23 -4.21
N ARG A 49 -16.54 -13.06 -4.52
CA ARG A 49 -17.00 -12.19 -5.60
C ARG A 49 -16.98 -10.73 -5.15
N ILE A 50 -16.52 -9.83 -6.02
CA ILE A 50 -16.47 -8.39 -5.78
C ILE A 50 -17.89 -7.83 -5.75
N GLY A 51 -18.17 -6.97 -4.77
CA GLY A 51 -19.43 -6.25 -4.67
C GLY A 51 -19.57 -5.14 -5.71
N ALA A 52 -20.78 -4.61 -5.87
CA ALA A 52 -20.99 -3.47 -6.75
C ALA A 52 -20.26 -2.23 -6.22
N PHE A 53 -19.59 -1.51 -7.11
CA PHE A 53 -19.00 -0.21 -6.79
C PHE A 53 -19.05 0.73 -7.99
N THR A 54 -18.88 2.01 -7.73
CA THR A 54 -18.79 3.02 -8.78
C THR A 54 -17.74 4.04 -8.38
N ALA A 55 -16.85 4.34 -9.32
CA ALA A 55 -15.73 5.24 -9.16
C ALA A 55 -15.52 6.02 -10.46
N ARG A 56 -14.66 7.04 -10.40
CA ARG A 56 -14.16 7.76 -11.57
C ARG A 56 -12.64 7.71 -11.59
N THR A 57 -12.07 7.39 -12.74
CA THR A 57 -10.63 7.46 -12.92
C THR A 57 -10.13 8.91 -12.89
N THR A 58 -8.83 9.11 -12.73
CA THR A 58 -8.17 10.41 -12.86
C THR A 58 -8.33 11.04 -14.24
N THR A 59 -8.64 10.24 -15.26
CA THR A 59 -8.99 10.69 -16.62
C THR A 59 -10.48 10.98 -16.81
N GLY A 60 -11.29 10.83 -15.75
CA GLY A 60 -12.74 11.07 -15.75
C GLY A 60 -13.59 9.91 -16.27
N ALA A 61 -12.97 8.82 -16.74
CA ALA A 61 -13.68 7.63 -17.20
C ALA A 61 -14.41 6.94 -16.03
N PRO A 62 -15.62 6.40 -16.26
CA PRO A 62 -16.30 5.59 -15.25
C PRO A 62 -15.50 4.30 -14.99
N LEU A 63 -15.45 3.89 -13.72
CA LEU A 63 -14.87 2.62 -13.29
C LEU A 63 -15.86 1.93 -12.34
N THR A 64 -16.22 0.70 -12.64
CA THR A 64 -17.28 -0.06 -11.96
C THR A 64 -16.87 -1.52 -11.77
N ASP A 65 -17.65 -2.26 -11.01
CA ASP A 65 -17.49 -3.71 -10.84
C ASP A 65 -17.54 -4.49 -12.16
N ARG A 66 -18.28 -3.96 -13.15
CA ARG A 66 -18.36 -4.56 -14.50
C ARG A 66 -17.03 -4.51 -15.25
N ASP A 67 -16.19 -3.53 -14.97
CA ASP A 67 -14.86 -3.42 -15.59
C ASP A 67 -13.90 -4.50 -15.09
N LEU A 68 -14.25 -5.16 -13.98
CA LEU A 68 -13.56 -6.32 -13.40
C LEU A 68 -14.29 -7.64 -13.64
N ALA A 69 -15.42 -7.63 -14.37
CA ALA A 69 -16.29 -8.79 -14.53
C ALA A 69 -15.80 -9.81 -15.56
N ASP A 70 -14.95 -9.37 -16.50
CA ASP A 70 -14.41 -10.22 -17.56
C ASP A 70 -12.87 -10.17 -17.55
N GLY A 71 -12.25 -11.34 -17.67
CA GLY A 71 -10.79 -11.45 -17.80
C GLY A 71 -10.06 -11.27 -16.48
N ARG A 72 -8.75 -10.99 -16.56
CA ARG A 72 -7.88 -10.87 -15.39
C ARG A 72 -7.59 -9.40 -15.09
N SER A 73 -7.63 -9.03 -13.82
CA SER A 73 -7.24 -7.69 -13.36
C SER A 73 -6.37 -7.78 -12.11
N LEU A 74 -5.35 -6.95 -12.06
CA LEU A 74 -4.58 -6.65 -10.86
C LEU A 74 -5.18 -5.38 -10.24
N VAL A 75 -5.65 -5.49 -8.99
CA VAL A 75 -6.22 -4.37 -8.25
C VAL A 75 -5.33 -4.07 -7.05
N ALA A 76 -4.93 -2.81 -6.88
CA ALA A 76 -4.11 -2.38 -5.74
C ALA A 76 -4.79 -1.22 -4.99
N PHE A 77 -4.88 -1.33 -3.67
CA PHE A 77 -5.21 -0.23 -2.77
C PHE A 77 -3.92 0.29 -2.16
N VAL A 78 -3.66 1.58 -2.36
CA VAL A 78 -2.45 2.26 -1.90
C VAL A 78 -2.81 3.58 -1.25
N SER A 79 -1.96 4.06 -0.37
CA SER A 79 -2.09 5.40 0.21
C SER A 79 -0.88 6.23 -0.16
N ALA A 80 -1.12 7.47 -0.60
CA ALA A 80 -0.05 8.38 -0.97
C ALA A 80 0.80 8.76 0.25
N GLY A 81 2.12 8.68 0.12
CA GLY A 81 3.05 8.96 1.22
C GLY A 81 3.18 7.85 2.26
N CYS A 82 2.52 6.70 2.05
CA CYS A 82 2.72 5.50 2.87
C CYS A 82 3.96 4.75 2.36
N PRO A 83 5.05 4.62 3.15
CA PRO A 83 6.31 4.05 2.66
C PRO A 83 6.21 2.67 1.98
N PRO A 84 5.49 1.67 2.52
CA PRO A 84 5.33 0.39 1.82
C PRO A 84 4.50 0.49 0.54
N CYS A 85 3.56 1.45 0.45
CA CYS A 85 2.82 1.70 -0.79
C CYS A 85 3.72 2.30 -1.87
N GLU A 86 4.65 3.18 -1.50
CA GLU A 86 5.60 3.75 -2.46
C GLU A 86 6.42 2.68 -3.18
N VAL A 87 6.86 1.65 -2.44
CA VAL A 87 7.54 0.48 -3.01
C VAL A 87 6.64 -0.26 -4.00
N THR A 88 5.38 -0.53 -3.63
CA THR A 88 4.41 -1.19 -4.53
C THR A 88 4.18 -0.35 -5.79
N ILE A 89 4.07 0.98 -5.66
CA ILE A 89 3.87 1.88 -6.80
C ILE A 89 5.10 1.89 -7.71
N ASP A 90 6.31 1.90 -7.15
CA ASP A 90 7.56 1.83 -7.92
C ASP A 90 7.67 0.49 -8.67
N GLU A 91 7.33 -0.62 -8.03
CA GLU A 91 7.29 -1.94 -8.69
C GLU A 91 6.30 -1.94 -9.86
N LEU A 92 5.09 -1.41 -9.67
CA LEU A 92 4.10 -1.26 -10.75
C LEU A 92 4.59 -0.33 -11.85
N ALA A 93 5.22 0.81 -11.51
CA ALA A 93 5.73 1.76 -12.48
C ALA A 93 6.88 1.16 -13.33
N SER A 94 7.71 0.31 -12.73
CA SER A 94 8.80 -0.39 -13.40
C SER A 94 8.32 -1.57 -14.26
N GLY A 95 7.12 -2.09 -13.98
CA GLY A 95 6.50 -3.16 -14.73
C GLY A 95 6.02 -2.72 -16.12
N ALA A 96 5.63 -3.70 -16.92
CA ALA A 96 5.00 -3.47 -18.22
C ALA A 96 3.54 -3.95 -18.20
N PRO A 97 2.66 -3.33 -19.01
CA PRO A 97 1.31 -3.85 -19.22
C PRO A 97 1.36 -5.31 -19.68
N VAL A 98 0.59 -6.16 -19.02
CA VAL A 98 0.45 -7.57 -19.41
C VAL A 98 -0.76 -7.69 -20.35
N PRO A 99 -0.59 -8.24 -21.57
CA PRO A 99 -1.72 -8.39 -22.50
C PRO A 99 -2.86 -9.20 -21.88
N GLY A 100 -4.07 -8.64 -21.91
CA GLY A 100 -5.27 -9.28 -21.34
C GLY A 100 -5.41 -9.12 -19.82
N GLU A 101 -4.50 -8.40 -19.15
CA GLU A 101 -4.61 -8.06 -17.73
C GLU A 101 -4.72 -6.55 -17.53
N ARG A 102 -5.74 -6.10 -16.80
CA ARG A 102 -5.92 -4.69 -16.46
C ARG A 102 -5.31 -4.38 -15.10
N LEU A 103 -4.66 -3.23 -14.97
CA LEU A 103 -4.20 -2.72 -13.68
C LEU A 103 -5.13 -1.61 -13.20
N VAL A 104 -5.69 -1.77 -12.00
CA VAL A 104 -6.55 -0.80 -11.33
C VAL A 104 -5.92 -0.38 -10.01
N LEU A 105 -5.68 0.92 -9.82
CA LEU A 105 -5.14 1.48 -8.58
C LEU A 105 -6.20 2.34 -7.90
N PHE A 106 -6.50 1.99 -6.66
CA PHE A 106 -7.28 2.78 -5.74
C PHE A 106 -6.34 3.50 -4.79
N VAL A 107 -6.31 4.83 -4.87
CA VAL A 107 -5.39 5.67 -4.09
C VAL A 107 -6.17 6.41 -3.02
N ALA A 108 -5.73 6.27 -1.77
CA ALA A 108 -6.16 7.15 -0.69
C ALA A 108 -5.20 8.31 -0.52
N GLY A 109 -5.76 9.51 -0.54
CA GLY A 109 -5.05 10.77 -0.56
C GLY A 109 -5.91 11.83 -1.23
N ASP A 110 -5.39 13.03 -1.38
CA ASP A 110 -6.08 14.07 -2.14
C ASP A 110 -5.97 13.86 -3.66
N ASP A 111 -6.66 14.70 -4.44
CA ASP A 111 -6.70 14.57 -5.90
C ASP A 111 -5.32 14.82 -6.53
N ARG A 112 -4.52 15.68 -5.91
CA ARG A 112 -3.14 15.96 -6.34
C ARG A 112 -2.27 14.73 -6.15
N ALA A 113 -2.29 14.14 -4.97
CA ALA A 113 -1.54 12.94 -4.64
C ALA A 113 -1.97 11.75 -5.53
N THR A 114 -3.28 11.62 -5.77
CA THR A 114 -3.82 10.60 -6.70
C THR A 114 -3.32 10.81 -8.12
N ALA A 115 -3.26 12.07 -8.60
CA ALA A 115 -2.72 12.39 -9.91
C ALA A 115 -1.20 12.13 -10.02
N GLU A 116 -0.44 12.40 -8.96
CA GLU A 116 1.00 12.09 -8.89
C GLU A 116 1.26 10.57 -9.01
N VAL A 117 0.43 9.73 -8.36
CA VAL A 117 0.48 8.27 -8.52
C VAL A 117 0.09 7.84 -9.94
N ALA A 118 -0.96 8.44 -10.51
CA ALA A 118 -1.38 8.15 -11.89
C ALA A 118 -0.29 8.49 -12.93
N ALA A 119 0.47 9.56 -12.71
CA ALA A 119 1.57 9.94 -13.59
C ALA A 119 2.73 8.92 -13.58
N ARG A 120 2.92 8.20 -12.47
CA ARG A 120 3.96 7.16 -12.34
C ARG A 120 3.57 5.86 -13.04
N VAL A 121 2.27 5.56 -13.14
CA VAL A 121 1.76 4.33 -13.75
C VAL A 121 0.71 4.68 -14.82
N PRO A 122 1.11 5.30 -15.95
CA PRO A 122 0.18 5.90 -16.91
C PRO A 122 -0.72 4.89 -17.65
N TRP A 123 -0.37 3.62 -17.59
CA TRP A 123 -1.13 2.52 -18.19
C TRP A 123 -2.14 1.89 -17.23
N ALA A 124 -2.19 2.33 -15.97
CA ALA A 124 -3.17 1.88 -15.00
C ALA A 124 -4.45 2.74 -15.00
N LEU A 125 -5.57 2.12 -14.66
CA LEU A 125 -6.80 2.83 -14.30
C LEU A 125 -6.70 3.27 -12.85
N VAL A 126 -6.37 4.53 -12.62
CA VAL A 126 -6.20 5.08 -11.27
C VAL A 126 -7.46 5.83 -10.84
N SER A 127 -7.95 5.54 -9.66
CA SER A 127 -9.09 6.22 -9.05
C SER A 127 -8.81 6.52 -7.58
N ARG A 128 -9.42 7.57 -7.05
CA ARG A 128 -9.37 7.88 -5.63
C ARG A 128 -10.35 6.99 -4.87
N ALA A 129 -9.88 6.33 -3.81
CA ALA A 129 -10.75 5.59 -2.90
C ALA A 129 -10.10 5.43 -1.52
N ASP A 130 -10.93 5.50 -0.47
CA ASP A 130 -10.54 5.18 0.89
C ASP A 130 -10.96 3.74 1.25
N LEU A 131 -10.18 3.06 2.10
CA LEU A 131 -10.47 1.68 2.53
C LEU A 131 -11.83 1.49 3.20
N GLY A 132 -12.23 2.44 4.06
CA GLY A 132 -13.50 2.40 4.76
C GLY A 132 -14.70 2.89 3.93
N GLY A 133 -14.51 3.03 2.61
CA GLY A 133 -15.54 3.46 1.68
C GLY A 133 -16.19 2.30 0.92
N PRO A 134 -17.21 2.61 0.10
CA PRO A 134 -17.95 1.59 -0.67
C PRO A 134 -17.06 0.70 -1.54
N ILE A 135 -15.93 1.24 -2.01
CA ILE A 135 -14.97 0.50 -2.82
C ILE A 135 -14.22 -0.52 -1.96
N GLY A 136 -13.69 -0.17 -0.78
CA GLY A 136 -13.03 -1.16 0.08
C GLY A 136 -13.99 -2.22 0.61
N ASP A 137 -15.25 -1.86 0.88
CA ASP A 137 -16.30 -2.80 1.28
C ASP A 137 -16.65 -3.81 0.18
N ALA A 138 -16.67 -3.36 -1.08
CA ALA A 138 -16.89 -4.24 -2.24
C ALA A 138 -15.81 -5.35 -2.36
N PHE A 139 -14.60 -5.12 -1.83
CA PHE A 139 -13.51 -6.10 -1.78
C PHE A 139 -13.46 -6.88 -0.46
N GLY A 140 -14.49 -6.75 0.37
CA GLY A 140 -14.66 -7.50 1.62
C GLY A 140 -14.16 -6.82 2.88
N GLY A 141 -14.05 -5.49 2.87
CA GLY A 141 -13.63 -4.70 4.02
C GLY A 141 -12.12 -4.66 4.14
N VAL A 142 -11.48 -4.02 3.16
CA VAL A 142 -10.02 -3.83 3.18
C VAL A 142 -9.66 -2.93 4.36
N ASP A 143 -8.70 -3.34 5.18
CA ASP A 143 -8.40 -2.74 6.50
C ASP A 143 -6.96 -2.24 6.65
N GLY A 144 -6.14 -2.36 5.59
CA GLY A 144 -4.79 -1.82 5.57
C GLY A 144 -4.23 -1.59 4.17
N TYR A 145 -3.16 -0.81 4.13
CA TYR A 145 -2.37 -0.53 2.92
C TYR A 145 -0.93 -1.07 3.05
N PRO A 146 -0.27 -1.40 1.93
CA PRO A 146 -0.89 -1.67 0.63
C PRO A 146 -1.74 -2.94 0.67
N ARG A 147 -2.71 -3.03 -0.24
CA ARG A 147 -3.48 -4.25 -0.50
C ARG A 147 -3.43 -4.55 -1.99
N VAL A 148 -3.11 -5.78 -2.35
CA VAL A 148 -3.11 -6.20 -3.76
C VAL A 148 -3.99 -7.42 -3.96
N PHE A 149 -4.69 -7.46 -5.08
CA PHE A 149 -5.63 -8.52 -5.44
C PHE A 149 -5.42 -8.93 -6.89
N THR A 150 -5.44 -10.23 -7.14
CA THR A 150 -5.71 -10.74 -8.49
C THR A 150 -7.18 -11.07 -8.58
N VAL A 151 -7.86 -10.48 -9.56
CA VAL A 151 -9.27 -10.68 -9.85
C VAL A 151 -9.39 -11.40 -11.19
N ALA A 152 -10.21 -12.43 -11.25
CA ALA A 152 -10.62 -13.07 -12.49
C ALA A 152 -12.13 -13.25 -12.47
N ASP A 153 -12.81 -12.80 -13.53
CA ASP A 153 -14.26 -12.94 -13.71
C ASP A 153 -15.10 -12.47 -12.49
N ALA A 154 -14.79 -11.26 -11.99
CA ALA A 154 -15.32 -10.66 -10.75
C ALA A 154 -15.01 -11.42 -9.44
N VAL A 155 -14.12 -12.42 -9.46
CA VAL A 155 -13.75 -13.21 -8.28
C VAL A 155 -12.30 -12.95 -7.89
N ILE A 156 -12.07 -12.70 -6.60
CA ILE A 156 -10.73 -12.57 -6.04
C ILE A 156 -10.10 -13.97 -6.04
N THR A 157 -9.04 -14.13 -6.82
CA THR A 157 -8.29 -15.40 -6.92
C THR A 157 -7.07 -15.40 -6.00
N ARG A 158 -6.48 -14.23 -5.74
CA ARG A 158 -5.40 -14.03 -4.76
C ARG A 158 -5.54 -12.69 -4.07
N SER A 159 -5.07 -12.62 -2.84
CA SER A 159 -4.93 -11.39 -2.06
C SER A 159 -3.56 -11.39 -1.39
N GLY A 160 -2.98 -10.20 -1.23
CA GLY A 160 -1.66 -10.00 -0.65
C GLY A 160 -1.48 -8.59 -0.12
N LEU A 161 -0.33 -8.36 0.50
CA LEU A 161 0.15 -7.07 1.00
C LEU A 161 1.32 -6.54 0.17
N ALA A 162 1.81 -7.30 -0.81
CA ALA A 162 2.85 -6.89 -1.76
C ALA A 162 2.73 -7.72 -3.05
N LEU A 163 3.30 -7.24 -4.16
CA LEU A 163 3.16 -7.87 -5.47
C LEU A 163 3.87 -9.23 -5.55
N ASP A 164 5.01 -9.37 -4.89
CA ASP A 164 5.77 -10.63 -4.80
C ASP A 164 4.94 -11.78 -4.18
N GLN A 165 4.07 -11.45 -3.22
CA GLN A 165 3.14 -12.40 -2.60
C GLN A 165 2.09 -12.94 -3.59
N LEU A 166 1.77 -12.20 -4.64
CA LEU A 166 0.87 -12.68 -5.69
C LEU A 166 1.57 -13.65 -6.65
N ALA A 167 2.88 -13.48 -6.87
CA ALA A 167 3.68 -14.33 -7.76
C ALA A 167 3.93 -15.74 -7.16
N GLY A 168 4.03 -15.85 -5.83
CA GLY A 168 4.50 -17.06 -5.13
C GLY A 168 3.49 -18.20 -4.88
N ALA A 169 2.19 -18.05 -5.16
CA ALA A 169 1.18 -19.08 -4.81
C ALA A 169 1.07 -20.27 -5.79
N HIS A 170 2.16 -20.60 -6.49
CA HIS A 170 2.29 -21.82 -7.29
C HIS A 170 3.48 -22.65 -6.78
N ALA A 171 3.23 -23.42 -5.73
CA ALA A 171 3.98 -24.64 -5.40
C ALA A 171 2.97 -25.72 -5.03
#